data_AF-V6JAB0-F1
#
_entry.id   AF-V6JAB0-F1
#
_cell.length_a   1.000
_cell.length_b   1.000
_cell.length_c   1.000
_cell.angle_alpha   90.00
_cell.angle_beta   90.00
_cell.angle_gamma   90.00
#
_symmetry.space_group_name_H-M   'P 1'
#
loop_
_entity.id
_entity.type
_entity.pdbx_description
1 polymer ?
#
loop_
_entity_poly.entity_id
_entity_poly.type
_entity_poly.pdbx_seq_one_letter_code
_entity_poly.pdbx_strand_id
1 'polypeptide(L)' 'MKFEMFSMFAAQYQKSNSVSTSAAFAAKVRRGEYRGGKTAIGYRIENKRLAINEEEAKVVRLIYELYNHHGFGQKNNVSS' A
#
# COMPACT_ATOMS: atom_id res chain seq x y z
N MET A 1 27.73 17.70 -29.53
CA MET A 1 26.51 18.44 -29.14
C MET A 1 25.25 17.57 -29.04
N LYS A 2 25.04 16.59 -29.95
CA LYS A 2 23.83 15.73 -29.92
C LYS A 2 23.75 14.77 -28.70
N PHE A 3 24.90 14.31 -28.19
CA PHE A 3 24.97 13.42 -27.02
C PHE A 3 24.51 14.10 -25.71
N GLU A 4 24.99 15.32 -25.44
CA GLU A 4 24.59 16.11 -24.27
C GLU A 4 23.08 16.37 -24.22
N MET A 5 22.46 16.55 -25.38
CA MET A 5 21.02 16.73 -25.48
C MET A 5 20.28 15.44 -25.11
N PHE A 6 20.75 14.28 -25.57
CA PHE A 6 20.15 12.99 -25.21
C PHE A 6 20.34 12.63 -23.74
N SER A 7 21.51 12.90 -23.15
CA SER A 7 21.77 12.66 -21.73
C SER A 7 20.85 13.52 -20.84
N MET A 8 20.64 14.79 -21.22
CA MET A 8 19.69 15.68 -20.55
C MET A 8 18.25 15.16 -20.63
N PHE A 9 17.78 14.72 -21.80
CA PHE A 9 16.43 14.16 -21.94
C PHE A 9 16.25 12.85 -21.15
N ALA A 10 17.24 11.97 -21.14
CA ALA A 10 17.20 10.73 -20.37
C ALA A 10 17.07 11.00 -18.86
N ALA A 11 17.86 11.96 -18.34
CA ALA A 11 17.80 12.36 -16.94
C ALA A 11 16.45 13.03 -16.57
N GLN A 12 15.89 13.82 -17.49
CA GLN A 12 14.61 14.51 -17.29
C GLN A 12 13.42 13.54 -17.31
N TYR A 13 13.45 12.54 -18.19
CA TYR A 13 12.35 11.59 -18.37
C TYR A 13 12.07 10.77 -17.11
N GLN A 14 13.11 10.31 -16.41
CA GLN A 14 12.94 9.57 -15.16
C GLN A 14 12.33 10.45 -14.05
N LYS A 15 12.77 11.71 -13.97
CA LYS A 15 12.26 12.68 -12.99
C LYS A 15 10.79 13.02 -13.26
N SER A 16 10.41 13.29 -14.51
CA SER A 16 9.02 13.61 -14.86
C SER A 16 8.07 12.43 -14.63
N ASN A 17 8.50 11.21 -14.94
CA ASN A 17 7.71 10.00 -14.70
C ASN A 17 7.49 9.72 -13.21
N SER A 18 8.50 9.96 -12.37
CA SER A 18 8.38 9.81 -10.92
C SER A 18 7.40 10.83 -10.32
N VAL A 19 7.46 12.09 -10.78
CA VAL A 19 6.58 13.17 -10.33
C VAL A 19 5.13 12.91 -10.76
N SER A 20 4.90 12.52 -12.03
CA SER A 20 3.55 12.26 -12.54
C SER A 20 2.87 11.08 -11.84
N THR A 21 3.62 10.01 -11.58
CA THR A 21 3.14 8.83 -10.84
C THR A 21 2.76 9.19 -9.41
N SER A 22 3.64 9.94 -8.71
CA SER A 22 3.40 10.40 -7.34
C SER A 22 2.18 11.33 -7.25
N ALA A 23 2.02 12.23 -8.22
CA ALA A 23 0.87 13.13 -8.30
C ALA A 23 -0.44 12.36 -8.54
N ALA A 24 -0.42 11.33 -9.41
CA ALA A 24 -1.57 10.47 -9.64
C ALA A 24 -1.99 9.70 -8.37
N PHE A 25 -1.03 9.22 -7.57
CA PHE A 25 -1.32 8.59 -6.28
C PHE A 25 -1.87 9.59 -5.26
N ALA A 26 -1.27 10.79 -5.16
CA ALA A 26 -1.77 11.84 -4.27
C ALA A 26 -3.21 12.26 -4.61
N ALA A 27 -3.54 12.35 -5.90
CA ALA A 27 -4.89 12.62 -6.37
C ALA A 27 -5.88 11.49 -6.03
N LYS A 28 -5.47 10.22 -6.15
CA LYS A 28 -6.30 9.06 -5.74
C LYS A 28 -6.57 9.05 -4.24
N VAL A 29 -5.54 9.33 -3.41
CA VAL A 29 -5.67 9.43 -1.95
C VAL A 29 -6.64 10.56 -1.56
N ARG A 30 -6.55 11.73 -2.20
CA ARG A 30 -7.50 12.84 -1.97
C ARG A 30 -8.95 12.48 -2.28
N ARG A 31 -9.18 11.59 -3.25
CA ARG A 31 -10.53 11.08 -3.58
C ARG A 31 -11.03 9.99 -2.64
N GLY A 32 -10.20 9.55 -1.68
CA GLY A 32 -10.52 8.40 -0.83
C GLY A 32 -10.57 7.09 -1.61
N GLU A 33 -10.03 7.04 -2.83
CA GLU A 33 -9.92 5.82 -3.62
C GLU A 33 -8.78 4.97 -3.06
N TYR A 34 -8.99 3.66 -2.96
CA TYR A 34 -7.94 2.74 -2.54
C TYR A 34 -6.73 2.88 -3.47
N ARG A 35 -5.56 3.13 -2.86
CA ARG A 35 -4.26 3.22 -3.53
C ARG A 35 -3.92 1.81 -4.02
N GLY A 36 -4.44 1.45 -5.19
CA GLY A 36 -4.43 0.09 -5.73
C GLY A 36 -3.16 -0.70 -5.44
N GLY A 37 -3.32 -1.99 -5.17
CA GLY A 37 -2.31 -2.92 -4.69
C GLY A 37 -2.99 -4.21 -4.23
N LYS A 38 -2.21 -5.15 -3.67
CA LYS A 38 -2.78 -6.36 -3.06
C LYS A 38 -3.56 -5.95 -1.80
N THR A 39 -4.85 -6.24 -1.77
CA THR A 39 -5.72 -5.88 -0.64
C THR A 39 -5.22 -6.52 0.65
N ALA A 40 -5.39 -5.82 1.77
CA ALA A 40 -5.15 -6.42 3.09
C ALA A 40 -6.12 -7.60 3.31
N ILE A 41 -5.63 -8.67 3.94
CA ILE A 41 -6.45 -9.81 4.35
C ILE A 41 -7.67 -9.33 5.16
N GLY A 42 -8.88 -9.78 4.84
CA GLY A 42 -10.12 -9.31 5.48
C GLY A 42 -10.86 -8.20 4.73
N TYR A 43 -10.27 -7.63 3.67
CA TYR A 43 -10.89 -6.58 2.88
C TYR A 43 -11.00 -6.98 1.40
N ARG A 44 -12.15 -6.70 0.78
CA ARG A 44 -12.37 -6.82 -0.65
C ARG A 44 -12.38 -5.43 -1.27
N ILE A 45 -11.78 -5.29 -2.46
CA ILE A 45 -11.91 -4.07 -3.25
C ILE A 45 -13.23 -4.18 -4.02
N GLU A 46 -14.25 -3.45 -3.57
CA GLU A 46 -15.48 -3.24 -4.35
C GLU A 46 -15.58 -1.78 -4.73
N ASN A 47 -15.73 -1.49 -6.03
CA ASN A 47 -15.91 -0.12 -6.54
C ASN A 47 -14.88 0.90 -6.05
N LYS A 48 -13.60 0.49 -6.00
CA LYS A 48 -12.44 1.30 -5.52
C LYS A 48 -12.50 1.71 -4.04
N ARG A 49 -13.42 1.13 -3.27
CA ARG A 49 -13.54 1.29 -1.83
C ARG A 49 -13.17 -0.02 -1.14
N LEU A 50 -12.68 0.11 0.09
CA LEU A 50 -12.40 -1.02 0.96
C LEU A 50 -13.73 -1.49 1.57
N ALA A 51 -14.26 -2.60 1.07
CA ALA A 51 -15.39 -3.29 1.68
C ALA A 51 -14.85 -4.38 2.61
N ILE A 52 -15.50 -4.59 3.76
CA ILE A 52 -15.14 -5.67 4.67
C ILE A 52 -15.62 -6.98 4.04
N ASN A 53 -14.71 -7.94 3.85
CA ASN A 53 -15.09 -9.29 3.41
C ASN A 53 -15.42 -10.11 4.66
N GLU A 54 -16.71 -10.39 4.90
CA GLU A 54 -17.14 -11.04 6.15
C GLU A 54 -16.53 -12.42 6.39
N GLU A 55 -16.22 -13.17 5.32
CA GLU A 55 -15.58 -14.49 5.44
C GLU A 55 -14.14 -14.38 5.95
N GLU A 56 -13.35 -13.49 5.35
CA GLU A 56 -11.97 -13.27 5.76
C GLU A 56 -11.87 -12.48 7.07
N ALA A 57 -12.85 -11.62 7.38
CA ALA A 57 -12.89 -10.86 8.62
C ALA A 57 -12.99 -11.76 9.87
N LYS A 58 -13.60 -12.95 9.75
CA LYS A 58 -13.60 -13.94 10.85
C LYS A 58 -12.18 -14.44 11.15
N VAL A 59 -11.39 -14.70 10.11
CA VAL A 59 -10.00 -15.13 10.26
C VAL A 59 -9.15 -14.02 10.87
N VAL A 60 -9.32 -12.77 10.43
CA VAL A 60 -8.60 -11.62 11.01
C VAL A 60 -8.95 -11.45 12.49
N ARG A 61 -10.24 -11.53 12.86
CA ARG A 61 -10.68 -11.48 14.26
C ARG A 61 -10.06 -12.60 15.10
N LEU A 62 -10.04 -13.83 14.57
CA LEU A 62 -9.41 -14.97 15.24
C LEU A 62 -7.91 -14.77 15.44
N ILE A 63 -7.19 -14.23 14.45
CA ILE A 63 -5.76 -13.91 14.59
C ILE A 63 -5.53 -12.91 15.72
N TYR A 64 -6.33 -11.84 15.80
CA TYR A 64 -6.23 -10.85 16.89
C TYR A 64 -6.60 -11.43 18.25
N GLU A 65 -7.61 -12.31 18.31
CA GLU A 65 -8.01 -13.00 19.53
C GLU A 65 -6.89 -13.93 20.04
N LEU A 66 -6.28 -14.71 19.14
CA LEU A 66 -5.13 -15.57 19.45
C LEU A 66 -3.90 -14.78 19.90
N TYR A 67 -3.66 -13.61 19.31
CA TYR A 67 -2.57 -12.72 19.72
C TYR A 67 -2.82 -12.11 21.11
N ASN A 68 -4.02 -11.58 21.36
CA ASN A 68 -4.35 -10.84 22.58
C ASN A 68 -4.63 -11.74 23.80
N HIS A 69 -5.34 -12.85 23.60
CA HIS A 69 -5.82 -13.69 24.70
C HIS A 69 -4.98 -14.95 24.91
N HIS A 70 -4.40 -15.48 23.82
CA HIS A 70 -3.67 -16.74 23.88
C HIS A 70 -2.14 -16.55 23.75
N GLY A 71 -1.66 -15.33 23.57
CA GLY A 71 -0.24 -15.00 23.57
C GLY A 71 0.54 -15.60 22.39
N PHE A 72 -0.14 -16.03 21.32
CA PHE A 72 0.48 -16.64 20.12
C PHE A 72 1.15 -15.62 19.18
N GLY A 73 1.76 -14.59 19.74
CA GLY A 73 2.51 -13.58 19.02
C GLY A 73 3.93 -13.46 19.54
N GLN A 74 4.87 -13.14 18.66
CA GLN A 74 6.18 -12.65 19.11
C GLN A 74 5.99 -11.32 19.85
N LYS A 75 5.89 -11.37 21.17
CA LYS A 75 6.27 -10.25 22.01
C LYS A 75 7.78 -10.12 21.88
N ASN A 76 8.23 -9.21 21.02
CA ASN A 76 9.60 -8.73 21.07
C ASN A 76 9.75 -7.99 22.41
N ASN A 77 10.05 -8.76 23.46
CA ASN A 77 10.63 -8.21 24.67
C ASN A 77 12.05 -7.81 24.28
N VAL A 78 12.20 -6.62 23.68
CA VAL A 78 13.49 -5.94 23.66
C VAL A 78 13.71 -5.43 25.08
N SER A 79 14.17 -6.33 25.94
CA SER A 79 14.86 -5.99 27.18
C SER A 79 16.30 -6.46 27.01
N SER A 80 17.16 -5.54 26.58
CA SER A 80 18.58 -5.40 26.92
C SER A 80 19.11 -4.16 26.22
#